data_AF-A0A944JS47-F1
#
_entry.id   AF-A0A944JS47-F1
#
_cell.length_a   1.000
_cell.length_b   1.000
_cell.length_c   1.000
_cell.angle_alpha   90.00
_cell.angle_beta   90.00
_cell.angle_gamma   90.00
#
_symmetry.space_group_name_H-M   'P 1'
#
loop_
_entity.id
_entity.type
_entity.pdbx_description
1 polymer ?
#
loop_
_entity_poly.entity_id
_entity_poly.type
_entity_poly.pdbx_seq_one_letter_code
_entity_poly.pdbx_strand_id
1 'polypeptide(L)'
;MVPLHERLEIVRAVDHVDEAVADSTMEKMEAWRQVGFHRLFKGEDWKGTARGAQWERDFAAVGVEVVYLPYTVHVSSTKLRRMLDVLVEANDRR
;
A
#
# COMPACT_ATOMS: atom_id res chain seq x y z
N MET A 1 9.70 12.46 6.39
CA MET A 1 8.59 11.56 5.99
C MET A 1 7.89 12.23 4.81
N VAL A 2 7.66 11.53 3.68
CA VAL A 2 7.02 12.12 2.48
C VAL A 2 5.55 12.46 2.80
N PRO A 3 5.08 13.72 2.65
CA PRO A 3 3.69 14.14 2.88
C PRO A 3 2.64 13.35 2.07
N LEU A 4 1.38 13.35 2.53
CA LEU A 4 0.30 12.58 1.88
C LEU A 4 0.09 12.97 0.41
N HIS A 5 0.05 14.27 0.10
CA HIS A 5 -0.20 14.75 -1.26
C HIS A 5 0.91 14.32 -2.23
N GLU A 6 2.18 14.46 -1.82
CA GLU A 6 3.33 13.97 -2.59
C GLU A 6 3.27 12.45 -2.79
N ARG A 7 2.89 11.67 -1.76
CA ARG A 7 2.72 10.22 -1.91
C ARG A 7 1.63 9.86 -2.92
N LEU A 8 0.53 10.61 -2.94
CA LEU A 8 -0.54 10.41 -3.91
C LEU A 8 -0.06 10.72 -5.33
N GLU A 9 0.67 11.82 -5.52
CA GLU A 9 1.25 12.18 -6.83
C GLU A 9 2.23 11.12 -7.34
N ILE A 10 3.10 10.59 -6.46
CA ILE A 10 4.01 9.50 -6.80
C ILE A 10 3.23 8.25 -7.26
N VAL A 11 2.16 7.88 -6.56
CA VAL A 11 1.35 6.70 -6.93
C VAL A 11 0.59 6.93 -8.23
N ARG A 12 0.04 8.13 -8.45
CA ARG A 12 -0.65 8.49 -9.71
C ARG A 12 0.27 8.47 -10.93
N ALA A 13 1.56 8.70 -10.74
CA ALA A 13 2.55 8.71 -11.81
C ALA A 13 3.04 7.31 -12.23
N VAL A 14 2.59 6.23 -11.57
CA VAL A 14 2.96 4.86 -11.94
C VAL A 14 2.17 4.43 -13.18
N ASP A 15 2.86 3.91 -14.21
CA ASP A 15 2.28 3.56 -15.52
C ASP A 15 1.03 2.66 -15.49
N HIS A 16 0.85 1.89 -14.42
CA HIS A 16 -0.25 0.93 -14.27
C HIS A 16 -1.37 1.43 -13.33
N VAL A 17 -1.34 2.69 -12.92
CA VAL A 17 -2.34 3.28 -12.01
C VAL A 17 -3.27 4.20 -12.80
N ASP A 18 -4.55 3.83 -12.88
CA ASP A 18 -5.59 4.68 -13.46
C ASP A 18 -5.99 5.82 -12.50
N GLU A 19 -6.11 5.52 -11.20
CA GLU A 19 -6.51 6.47 -10.18
C GLU A 19 -5.84 6.16 -8.83
N ALA A 20 -5.40 7.21 -8.12
CA ALA A 20 -4.95 7.10 -6.73
C ALA A 20 -5.84 7.92 -5.80
N VAL A 21 -6.44 7.22 -4.83
CA VAL A 21 -7.35 7.75 -3.82
C VAL A 21 -6.73 7.56 -2.43
N ALA A 22 -6.87 8.56 -1.57
CA ALA A 22 -6.47 8.43 -0.18
C ALA A 22 -7.46 7.54 0.58
N ASP A 23 -6.99 6.39 1.05
CA ASP A 23 -7.76 5.55 1.95
C ASP A 23 -7.64 6.08 3.39
N SER A 24 -8.59 6.92 3.79
CA SER A 24 -8.63 7.55 5.12
C SER A 24 -9.38 6.71 6.17
N THR A 25 -9.86 5.52 5.81
CA THR A 25 -10.63 4.65 6.70
C THR A 25 -9.84 3.39 7.05
N MET A 26 -10.03 2.90 8.29
CA MET A 26 -9.51 1.59 8.68
C MET A 26 -10.42 0.45 8.22
N GLU A 27 -11.66 0.76 7.88
CA GLU A 27 -12.71 -0.17 7.48
C GLU A 27 -12.73 -0.31 5.95
N LYS A 28 -12.22 -1.45 5.45
CA LYS A 28 -12.06 -1.68 4.00
C LYS A 28 -13.39 -1.76 3.24
N MET A 29 -14.48 -2.12 3.92
CA MET A 29 -15.81 -2.07 3.33
C MET A 29 -16.28 -0.65 3.03
N GLU A 30 -15.80 0.35 3.77
CA GLU A 30 -16.10 1.76 3.46
C GLU A 30 -15.34 2.22 2.21
N ALA A 31 -14.07 1.86 2.09
CA ALA A 31 -13.30 2.12 0.87
C ALA A 31 -13.96 1.46 -0.37
N TRP A 32 -14.52 0.26 -0.20
CA TRP A 32 -15.29 -0.40 -1.26
C TRP A 32 -16.58 0.32 -1.62
N ARG A 33 -17.35 0.82 -0.65
CA ARG A 33 -18.56 1.61 -0.94
C ARG A 33 -18.26 2.87 -1.75
N GLN A 34 -17.07 3.44 -1.56
CA GLN A 34 -16.65 4.65 -2.27
C GLN A 34 -16.12 4.37 -3.67
N VAL A 35 -15.34 3.29 -3.85
CA VAL A 35 -14.62 3.02 -5.11
C VAL A 35 -15.30 1.93 -5.97
N GLY A 36 -15.95 0.94 -5.36
CA GLY A 36 -16.66 -0.12 -6.07
C GLY A 36 -15.76 -1.15 -6.76
N PHE A 37 -14.59 -1.46 -6.17
CA PHE A 37 -13.66 -2.45 -6.76
C PHE A 37 -14.19 -3.89 -6.66
N HIS A 38 -13.76 -4.75 -7.60
CA HIS A 38 -14.10 -6.17 -7.66
C HIS A 38 -13.00 -7.09 -7.13
N ARG A 39 -11.79 -6.55 -6.95
CA ARG A 39 -10.59 -7.26 -6.51
C ARG A 39 -9.81 -6.39 -5.54
N LEU A 40 -9.35 -6.97 -4.43
CA LEU A 40 -8.45 -6.33 -3.47
C LEU A 40 -7.09 -7.03 -3.49
N PHE A 41 -6.04 -6.32 -3.89
CA PHE A 41 -4.67 -6.85 -3.85
C PHE A 41 -4.00 -6.53 -2.51
N LYS A 42 -3.38 -7.53 -1.88
CA LYS A 42 -2.59 -7.40 -0.66
C LYS A 42 -1.33 -8.24 -0.73
N GLY A 43 -0.32 -7.91 0.06
CA GLY A 43 0.82 -8.80 0.24
C GLY A 43 0.41 -10.06 1.00
N GLU A 44 1.13 -11.16 0.76
CA GLU A 44 0.91 -12.45 1.41
C GLU A 44 1.09 -12.41 2.94
N ASP A 45 1.71 -11.35 3.48
CA ASP A 45 1.83 -11.06 4.91
C ASP A 45 0.46 -10.94 5.61
N TRP A 46 -0.61 -10.65 4.86
CA TRP A 46 -1.98 -10.60 5.39
C TRP A 46 -2.71 -11.94 5.37
N LYS A 47 -2.25 -12.89 4.56
CA LYS A 47 -2.92 -14.17 4.36
C LYS A 47 -2.89 -14.99 5.64
N GLY A 48 -4.05 -15.52 6.05
CA GLY A 48 -4.18 -16.32 7.27
C GLY A 48 -4.16 -15.52 8.58
N THR A 49 -3.97 -14.20 8.54
CA THR A 49 -4.17 -13.35 9.72
C THR A 49 -5.67 -13.19 10.02
N ALA A 50 -6.02 -12.90 11.28
CA ALA A 50 -7.42 -12.65 11.65
C ALA A 50 -8.06 -11.53 10.80
N ARG A 51 -7.28 -10.49 10.47
CA ARG A 51 -7.74 -9.37 9.64
C ARG A 51 -7.88 -9.73 8.18
N GLY A 52 -6.93 -10.47 7.61
CA GLY A 52 -7.05 -10.98 6.24
C GLY A 52 -8.27 -11.90 6.08
N ALA A 53 -8.47 -12.83 7.01
CA ALA A 53 -9.64 -13.71 7.01
C ALA A 53 -10.97 -12.94 7.18
N GLN A 54 -10.97 -11.83 7.93
CA GLN A 54 -12.13 -10.95 8.02
C GLN A 54 -12.43 -10.28 6.68
N TRP A 55 -11.41 -9.73 6.01
CA TRP A 55 -11.58 -9.13 4.68
C TRP A 55 -12.09 -10.14 3.66
N GLU A 56 -11.55 -11.36 3.63
CA GLU A 56 -12.02 -12.42 2.74
C GLU A 56 -13.52 -12.69 2.92
N ARG A 57 -14.01 -12.79 4.17
CA ARG A 57 -15.42 -12.99 4.45
C ARG A 57 -16.30 -11.82 4.02
N ASP A 58 -15.92 -10.60 4.42
CA ASP A 58 -16.72 -9.39 4.17
C ASP A 58 -16.80 -9.09 2.67
N PHE A 59 -15.69 -9.26 1.96
CA PHE A 59 -15.63 -9.03 0.52
C PHE A 59 -16.33 -10.12 -0.29
N ALA A 60 -16.26 -11.38 0.14
CA ALA A 60 -17.02 -12.46 -0.50
C ALA A 60 -18.52 -12.19 -0.50
N ALA A 61 -19.06 -11.57 0.56
CA ALA A 61 -20.47 -11.21 0.65
C ALA A 61 -20.93 -10.19 -0.40
N VAL A 62 -20.00 -9.44 -0.99
CA VAL A 62 -20.27 -8.43 -2.03
C VAL A 62 -19.62 -8.77 -3.38
N GLY A 63 -19.16 -10.01 -3.56
CA GLY A 63 -18.58 -10.49 -4.82
C GLY A 63 -17.15 -10.00 -5.10
N VAL A 64 -16.45 -9.54 -4.08
CA VAL A 64 -15.05 -9.08 -4.16
C VAL A 64 -14.10 -10.19 -3.75
N GLU A 65 -13.05 -10.42 -4.55
CA GLU A 65 -12.01 -11.41 -4.26
C GLU A 65 -10.75 -10.71 -3.72
N VAL A 66 -10.19 -11.26 -2.64
CA VAL A 66 -8.91 -10.83 -2.07
C VAL A 66 -7.78 -11.64 -2.72
N VAL A 67 -6.88 -10.97 -3.41
CA VAL A 67 -5.75 -11.57 -4.13
C VAL A 67 -4.46 -11.24 -3.39
N TYR A 68 -3.68 -12.27 -3.05
CA TYR A 68 -2.41 -12.12 -2.35
C TYR A 68 -1.22 -12.17 -3.30
N LEU A 69 -0.33 -11.19 -3.19
CA LEU A 69 0.91 -11.07 -3.95
C LEU A 69 2.12 -11.49 -3.09
N PRO A 70 3.12 -12.19 -3.66
CA PRO A 70 4.34 -12.53 -2.95
C PRO A 70 5.08 -11.30 -2.45
N TYR A 71 5.73 -11.40 -1.29
CA TYR A 71 6.46 -10.28 -0.72
C TYR A 71 7.73 -9.95 -1.53
N THR A 72 7.90 -8.69 -1.94
CA THR A 72 9.12 -8.23 -2.61
C THR A 72 10.21 -7.86 -1.59
N VAL A 73 11.30 -8.61 -1.53
CA VAL A 73 12.33 -8.52 -0.48
C VAL A 73 13.31 -7.35 -0.66
N HIS A 74 13.51 -6.87 -1.88
CA HIS A 74 14.75 -6.16 -2.23
C HIS A 74 14.78 -4.64 -1.96
N VAL A 75 13.63 -3.96 -1.92
CA VAL A 75 13.56 -2.49 -1.78
C VAL A 75 12.62 -2.12 -0.64
N SER A 76 13.13 -1.41 0.36
CA SER A 76 12.32 -0.89 1.47
C SER A 76 12.68 0.56 1.79
N SER A 77 11.68 1.33 2.21
CA SER A 77 11.89 2.73 2.58
C SER A 77 12.83 2.89 3.78
N THR A 78 12.93 1.88 4.65
CA THR A 78 13.90 1.85 5.76
C THR A 78 15.33 1.78 5.22
N LYS A 79 15.60 0.92 4.22
CA LYS A 79 16.93 0.80 3.62
C LYS A 79 17.31 2.08 2.87
N LEU A 80 16.40 2.64 2.08
CA LEU A 80 16.63 3.88 1.34
C LEU A 80 16.92 5.07 2.26
N ARG A 81 16.15 5.24 3.35
CA ARG A 81 16.40 6.31 4.34
C ARG A 81 17.78 6.21 4.97
N ARG A 82 18.16 5.01 5.45
CA ARG A 82 19.51 4.79 6.01
C ARG A 82 20.62 5.16 5.04
N MET A 83 20.45 4.83 3.75
CA MET A 83 21.45 5.19 2.73
C MET A 83 21.51 6.71 2.51
N LEU A 84 20.36 7.39 2.50
CA LEU A 84 20.30 8.84 2.34
C LEU A 84 20.94 9.57 3.52
N ASP A 85 20.67 9.13 4.75
CA ASP A 85 21.25 9.71 5.97
C ASP A 85 22.80 9.67 5.91
N VAL A 86 23.37 8.52 5.50
CA VAL A 86 24.83 8.37 5.33
C VAL A 86 25.40 9.32 4.28
N LEU A 87 24.69 9.51 3.15
CA LEU A 87 25.15 10.39 2.07
C LEU A 87 25.10 11.87 2.47
N VAL A 88 24.04 12.29 3.17
CA VAL A 88 23.90 13.66 3.67
C VAL A 88 25.02 13.96 4.69
N GLU A 89 25.22 13.07 5.66
CA GLU A 89 26.30 13.22 6.64
C GLU A 89 27.70 13.28 6.00
N ALA A 90 27.94 12.53 4.93
CA ALA A 90 29.21 12.56 4.21
C ALA A 90 29.41 13.88 3.44
N ASN A 91 28.32 14.49 2.97
CA ASN A 91 28.36 15.77 2.28
C ASN A 91 28.55 16.95 3.24
N ASP A 92 27.95 16.89 4.44
CA ASP A 92 28.07 17.94 5.46
C ASP A 92 29.47 17.98 6.13
N ARG A 93 30.26 16.91 5.99
CA ARG A 93 31.65 16.82 6.48
C ARG A 93 32.70 17.34 5.47
N ARG A 94 32.29 17.78 4.28
CA ARG A 94 33.16 18.35 3.24
C ARG A 94 33.11 19.86 3.24
#